data_AF-A0A2N3DNX5-F1
#
_entry.id   AF-A0A2N3DNX5-F1
#
_cell.length_a   1.000
_cell.length_b   1.000
_cell.length_c   1.000
_cell.angle_alpha   90.00
_cell.angle_beta   90.00
_cell.angle_gamma   90.00
#
_symmetry.space_group_name_H-M   'P 1'
#
loop_
_entity.id
_entity.type
_entity.pdbx_description
1 polymer ?
#
loop_
_entity_poly.entity_id
_entity_poly.type
_entity_poly.pdbx_seq_one_letter_code
_entity_poly.pdbx_strand_id
1 'polypeptide(L)' 'FIAPVRSGKRIRGHWKLTEMVEKRPGQWQQTAEITIEIEGEEKPALICEWITQFFV' A
#
# COMPACT_ATOMS: atom_id res chain seq x y z
N PHE A 1 11.39 1.19 -1.85
CA PHE A 1 11.41 0.42 -3.12
C PHE A 1 12.51 -0.61 -3.04
N ILE A 2 12.21 -1.86 -3.41
CA ILE A 2 13.11 -3.01 -3.22
C ILE A 2 13.60 -3.52 -4.59
N ALA A 3 12.69 -3.76 -5.53
CA ALA A 3 13.01 -4.12 -6.91
C ALA A 3 12.35 -3.17 -7.92
N PRO A 4 13.01 -2.82 -9.05
CA PRO A 4 12.42 -1.98 -10.08
C PRO A 4 11.39 -2.77 -10.91
N VAL A 5 10.23 -2.16 -11.16
CA VAL A 5 9.19 -2.73 -12.03
C VAL A 5 9.47 -2.32 -13.49
N ARG A 6 9.76 -3.29 -14.36
CA ARG A 6 9.91 -3.02 -15.79
C ARG A 6 8.54 -2.75 -16.43
N SER A 7 8.50 -1.88 -17.44
CA SER A 7 7.27 -1.61 -18.19
C SER A 7 6.65 -2.89 -18.77
N GLY A 8 5.32 -2.96 -18.76
CA GLY A 8 4.56 -4.14 -19.22
C GLY A 8 4.45 -5.27 -18.19
N LYS A 9 5.16 -5.21 -17.06
CA LYS A 9 4.97 -6.17 -15.96
C LYS A 9 3.66 -5.92 -15.23
N ARG A 10 3.05 -7.00 -14.76
CA ARG A 10 1.89 -6.98 -13.87
C ARG A 10 2.37 -6.96 -12.42
N ILE A 11 1.68 -6.18 -11.60
CA ILE A 11 1.91 -6.12 -10.15
C ILE A 11 0.65 -6.56 -9.41
N ARG A 12 0.82 -7.07 -8.18
CA ARG A 12 -0.27 -7.35 -7.25
C ARG A 12 0.05 -6.72 -5.91
N GLY A 13 -0.84 -5.87 -5.42
CA GLY A 13 -0.75 -5.35 -4.07
C GLY A 13 -1.53 -6.22 -3.10
N HIS A 14 -0.99 -6.38 -1.90
CA HIS A 14 -1.64 -6.95 -0.73
C HIS A 14 -1.72 -5.86 0.32
N TRP A 15 -2.94 -5.53 0.75
CA TRP A 15 -3.18 -4.53 1.77
C TRP A 15 -3.66 -5.21 3.04
N LYS A 16 -3.09 -4.80 4.17
CA LYS A 16 -3.59 -5.11 5.50
C LYS A 16 -3.84 -3.80 6.23
N LEU A 17 -5.11 -3.52 6.52
CA LEU A 17 -5.51 -2.40 7.36
C LEU A 17 -4.96 -2.62 8.78
N THR A 18 -4.13 -1.71 9.27
CA THR A 18 -3.58 -1.78 10.62
C THR A 18 -4.28 -0.83 11.58
N GLU A 19 -4.69 0.34 11.10
CA GLU A 19 -5.40 1.33 11.91
C GLU A 19 -6.36 2.14 11.03
N MET A 20 -7.53 2.47 11.58
CA MET A 20 -8.47 3.42 10.99
C MET A 20 -9.05 4.29 12.11
N VAL A 21 -8.80 5.60 12.06
CA VAL A 21 -9.19 6.54 13.11
C VAL A 21 -9.84 7.78 12.49
N GLU A 22 -11.00 8.17 13.01
CA GLU A 22 -11.58 9.49 12.75
C GLU A 22 -10.84 10.54 13.58
N LYS A 23 -10.00 11.35 12.94
CA LYS A 23 -9.23 12.41 13.62
C LYS A 23 -10.09 13.60 13.98
N ARG A 24 -11.10 13.89 13.14
CA ARG A 24 -12.11 14.95 13.27
C ARG A 24 -13.37 14.46 12.53
N PRO A 25 -14.57 14.99 12.83
CA PRO A 25 -15.77 14.63 12.10
C PRO A 25 -15.57 14.72 10.57
N GLY A 26 -15.74 13.59 9.87
CA GLY A 26 -15.55 13.48 8.41
C GLY A 26 -14.10 13.36 7.93
N GLN A 27 -13.10 13.49 8.81
CA GLN A 27 -11.68 13.31 8.48
C GLN A 27 -11.15 12.02 9.09
N TRP A 28 -10.87 11.05 8.22
CA TRP A 28 -10.38 9.73 8.62
C TRP A 28 -8.93 9.53 8.21
N GLN A 29 -8.14 8.94 9.09
CA GLN A 29 -6.79 8.49 8.79
C GLN A 29 -6.75 6.96 8.82
N GLN A 30 -6.32 6.39 7.70
CA GLN A 30 -6.01 4.98 7.56
C GLN A 30 -4.50 4.76 7.56
N THR A 31 -4.06 3.75 8.28
CA THR A 31 -2.71 3.18 8.18
C THR A 31 -2.83 1.75 7.66
N ALA A 32 -2.04 1.38 6.66
CA ALA A 32 -2.03 0.03 6.10
C ALA A 32 -0.62 -0.48 5.83
N GLU A 33 -0.38 -1.74 6.17
CA GLU A 33 0.78 -2.50 5.70
C GLU A 33 0.51 -2.95 4.26
N ILE A 34 1.42 -2.62 3.35
CA ILE A 34 1.28 -2.90 1.92
C ILE A 34 2.52 -3.59 1.39
N THR A 35 2.30 -4.69 0.68
CA THR A 35 3.31 -5.36 -0.14
C THR A 35 2.87 -5.35 -1.60
N ILE A 36 3.74 -4.90 -2.50
CA ILE A 36 3.53 -4.94 -3.95
C ILE A 36 4.47 -5.96 -4.56
N GLU A 37 3.91 -7.06 -5.06
CA GLU A 37 4.62 -8.14 -5.75
C GLU A 37 4.66 -7.89 -7.26
N ILE A 38 5.70 -8.41 -7.93
CA ILE A 38 5.85 -8.37 -9.39
C ILE A 38 5.67 -9.80 -9.91
N GLU A 39 4.84 -9.98 -10.94
CA GLU A 39 4.58 -11.31 -11.51
C GLU A 39 5.87 -11.96 -12.05
N GLY A 40 6.19 -13.15 -11.51
CA GLY A 40 7.35 -13.96 -11.89
C GLY A 40 8.68 -13.49 -11.29
N GLU A 41 8.67 -12.63 -10.27
CA GLU A 41 9.89 -12.19 -9.57
C GLU A 41 9.84 -12.55 -8.09
N GLU A 42 10.98 -12.94 -7.51
CA GLU A 42 11.07 -13.31 -6.10
C GLU A 42 11.04 -12.11 -5.16
N LYS A 43 11.53 -10.95 -5.61
CA LYS A 43 11.59 -9.74 -4.80
C LYS A 43 10.38 -8.85 -5.09
N PRO A 44 9.70 -8.33 -4.05
CA PRO A 44 8.62 -7.38 -4.25
C PRO A 44 9.16 -6.03 -4.74
N ALA A 45 8.28 -5.24 -5.36
CA ALA A 45 8.57 -3.86 -5.75
C ALA A 45 8.64 -2.94 -4.52
N LEU A 46 7.73 -3.13 -3.56
CA LEU A 46 7.53 -2.26 -2.40
C LEU A 46 7.04 -3.08 -1.21
N ILE A 47 7.57 -2.79 -0.03
CA ILE A 47 6.95 -3.10 1.27
C ILE A 47 6.96 -1.79 2.04
N CYS A 48 5.83 -1.35 2.56
CA CYS A 48 5.72 -0.12 3.35
C CYS A 48 4.52 -0.14 4.31
N GLU A 49 4.54 0.82 5.23
CA GLU A 49 3.34 1.32 5.87
C GLU A 49 2.86 2.57 5.10
N TRP A 50 1.60 2.59 4.70
CA TRP A 50 1.00 3.66 3.91
C TRP A 50 -0.11 4.32 4.71
N ILE A 51 0.03 5.64 4.90
CA ILE A 51 -0.94 6.48 5.56
C ILE A 51 -1.78 7.21 4.52
N THR A 52 -3.10 7.05 4.57
CA THR A 52 -4.07 7.72 3.69
C THR A 52 -5.02 8.55 4.53
N GLN A 53 -5.33 9.77 4.08
CA GLN A 53 -6.40 10.58 4.68
C GLN A 53 -7.60 10.64 3.75
N PHE A 54 -8.77 10.32 4.30
CA PHE A 54 -10.06 10.47 3.64
C PHE A 54 -10.78 11.68 4.23
N PHE A 55 -11.41 12.47 3.36
CA PHE A 55 -12.30 13.56 3.71
C PHE A 55 -13.66 13.21 3.12
N VAL A 56 -14.65 13.03 4.00
CA VAL A 56 -16.02 12.63 3.67
C VAL A 56 -16.98 13.74 4.10
#